data_AF-A0A2X1A318-F1
#
_entry.id   AF-A0A2X1A318-F1
#
_cell.length_a   1.000
_cell.length_b   1.000
_cell.length_c   1.000
_cell.angle_alpha   90.00
_cell.angle_beta   90.00
_cell.angle_gamma   90.00
#
_symmetry.space_group_name_H-M   'P 1'
#
loop_
_entity.id
_entity.type
_entity.pdbx_description
1 polymer ?
#
loop_
_entity_poly.entity_id
_entity_poly.type
_entity_poly.pdbx_seq_one_letter_code
_entity_poly.pdbx_strand_id
1 'polypeptide(L)' 'MIQTFINENFERDVESFISHKAIHRKYILFAKENGLDEISQSALTKRLNRMMIGRSDKKSVNRKVTKVRYGLRWKS' A
#
# COMPACT_ATOMS: atom_id res chain seq x y z
N MET A 1 -12.49 5.37 -5.91
CA MET A 1 -12.44 3.89 -5.77
C MET A 1 -11.16 3.41 -5.10
N ILE A 2 -9.99 3.30 -5.75
CA ILE A 2 -8.76 2.86 -5.02
C ILE A 2 -8.34 3.83 -3.92
N GLN A 3 -8.47 5.15 -4.16
CA GLN A 3 -8.24 6.16 -3.10
C GLN A 3 -9.23 6.00 -1.94
N THR A 4 -10.48 5.65 -2.23
CA THR A 4 -11.55 5.39 -1.25
C THR A 4 -11.21 4.15 -0.41
N PHE A 5 -10.90 3.03 -1.06
CA PHE A 5 -10.39 1.82 -0.42
C PHE A 5 -9.19 2.12 0.47
N ILE A 6 -8.25 2.93 0.00
CA ILE A 6 -7.06 3.31 0.76
C ILE A 6 -7.43 4.10 2.01
N ASN A 7 -8.26 5.13 1.88
CA ASN A 7 -8.64 5.99 3.00
C ASN A 7 -9.50 5.26 4.05
N GLU A 8 -10.29 4.29 3.61
CA GLU A 8 -11.15 3.47 4.47
C GLU A 8 -10.38 2.34 5.16
N ASN A 9 -9.36 1.78 4.51
CA ASN A 9 -8.67 0.59 5.02
C ASN A 9 -7.29 0.87 5.64
N PHE A 10 -6.67 2.01 5.37
CA PHE A 10 -5.29 2.27 5.80
C PHE A 10 -5.14 3.59 6.56
N GLU A 11 -4.22 3.57 7.50
CA GLU A 11 -3.64 4.75 8.15
C GLU A 11 -2.14 4.83 7.91
N ARG A 12 -1.62 6.06 7.86
CA ARG A 12 -0.18 6.29 7.76
C ARG A 12 0.46 5.89 9.09
N ASP A 13 1.35 4.90 9.04
CA ASP A 13 2.08 4.44 10.21
C ASP A 13 3.53 4.20 9.80
N VAL A 14 4.49 4.79 10.51
CA VAL A 14 5.91 4.68 10.18
C VAL A 14 6.48 3.31 10.60
N GLU A 15 5.82 2.62 11.52
CA GLU A 15 6.30 1.35 12.10
C GLU A 15 5.77 0.11 11.37
N SER A 16 4.49 0.11 10.98
CA SER A 16 3.88 -1.04 10.31
C SER A 16 4.17 -1.08 8.81
N PHE A 17 4.62 -2.24 8.31
CA PHE A 17 4.80 -2.48 6.88
C PHE A 17 3.84 -3.54 6.37
N ILE A 18 2.90 -3.14 5.51
CA ILE A 18 2.02 -4.06 4.79
C ILE A 18 2.58 -4.28 3.39
N SER A 19 2.81 -5.54 3.02
CA SER A 19 3.27 -5.89 1.67
C SER A 19 2.19 -5.60 0.61
N HIS A 20 2.59 -5.23 -0.61
CA HIS A 20 1.65 -5.02 -1.72
C HIS A 20 0.78 -6.26 -2.02
N LYS A 21 1.28 -7.47 -1.73
CA LYS A 21 0.51 -8.71 -1.86
C LYS A 21 -0.65 -8.76 -0.85
N ALA A 22 -0.41 -8.35 0.39
CA ALA A 22 -1.46 -8.27 1.41
C ALA A 22 -2.49 -7.18 1.07
N ILE A 23 -2.03 -6.03 0.56
CA ILE A 23 -2.92 -4.96 0.06
C ILE A 23 -3.81 -5.48 -1.07
N HIS A 24 -3.23 -6.20 -2.03
CA HIS A 24 -3.95 -6.75 -3.18
C HIS A 24 -5.03 -7.76 -2.79
N ARG A 25 -4.74 -8.68 -1.86
CA ARG A 25 -5.75 -9.63 -1.36
C ARG A 25 -6.96 -8.92 -0.75
N LYS A 26 -6.74 -7.88 0.04
CA LYS A 26 -7.86 -7.12 0.63
C LYS A 26 -8.59 -6.27 -0.42
N TYR A 27 -7.87 -5.76 -1.42
CA TYR A 27 -8.49 -5.06 -2.54
C TYR A 27 -9.41 -5.96 -3.36
N ILE A 28 -9.05 -7.24 -3.59
CA ILE A 28 -9.93 -8.20 -4.28
C ILE A 28 -11.25 -8.37 -3.51
N LEU A 29 -11.18 -8.52 -2.18
CA LEU A 29 -12.36 -8.65 -1.34
C LEU A 29 -13.23 -7.39 -1.43
N PHE A 30 -12.62 -6.21 -1.28
CA PHE A 30 -13.32 -4.94 -1.44
C PHE A 30 -13.96 -4.77 -2.83
N ALA A 31 -13.24 -5.15 -3.89
CA ALA A 31 -13.75 -5.08 -5.26
C ALA A 31 -14.98 -5.98 -5.44
N LYS A 32 -14.92 -7.20 -4.91
CA LYS A 32 -16.04 -8.15 -4.94
C LYS A 32 -17.27 -7.62 -4.18
N GLU A 33 -17.07 -7.06 -3.00
CA GLU A 33 -18.16 -6.49 -2.17
C GLU A 33 -18.82 -5.27 -2.84
N ASN A 34 -18.07 -4.51 -3.63
CA ASN A 34 -18.54 -3.30 -4.29
C ASN A 34 -18.93 -3.51 -5.77
N GLY A 35 -18.89 -4.75 -6.28
CA GLY A 35 -19.19 -5.04 -7.69
C GLY A 35 -18.21 -4.41 -8.68
N LEU A 36 -16.94 -4.26 -8.28
CA LEU A 36 -15.88 -3.67 -9.09
C LEU A 36 -15.03 -4.74 -9.77
N ASP A 37 -14.48 -4.40 -10.94
CA ASP A 37 -13.53 -5.26 -11.63
C ASP A 37 -12.24 -5.46 -10.81
N GLU A 38 -11.82 -6.71 -10.73
CA GLU A 38 -10.53 -7.07 -10.15
C GLU A 38 -9.39 -6.50 -11.00
N ILE A 39 -8.43 -5.87 -10.32
CA ILE A 39 -7.20 -5.40 -10.98
C ILE A 39 -6.05 -6.32 -10.61
N SER A 40 -5.10 -6.47 -11.52
CA SER A 40 -3.90 -7.25 -11.25
C SER A 40 -3.04 -6.61 -10.15
N GLN A 41 -2.27 -7.44 -9.45
CA GLN A 41 -1.36 -6.98 -8.41
C GLN A 41 -0.35 -5.95 -8.93
N SER A 42 0.11 -6.09 -10.17
CA SER A 42 1.04 -5.17 -10.82
C SER A 42 0.40 -3.81 -11.11
N ALA A 43 -0.85 -3.79 -11.58
CA ALA A 43 -1.62 -2.57 -11.79
C ALA A 43 -1.88 -1.84 -10.47
N LEU A 44 -2.28 -2.57 -9.42
CA LEU A 44 -2.46 -2.02 -8.09
C LEU A 44 -1.14 -1.46 -7.53
N THR A 45 -0.05 -2.23 -7.64
CA THR A 45 1.30 -1.80 -7.21
C THR A 45 1.73 -0.49 -7.87
N LYS A 46 1.53 -0.35 -9.19
CA LYS A 46 1.82 0.90 -9.90
C LYS A 46 1.04 2.08 -9.34
N ARG A 47 -0.24 1.88 -9.00
CA ARG A 47 -1.10 2.92 -8.41
C ARG A 47 -0.67 3.27 -6.97
N LEU A 48 -0.39 2.27 -6.14
CA LEU A 48 0.12 2.46 -4.77
C LEU A 48 1.46 3.21 -4.76
N ASN A 49 2.38 2.85 -5.66
CA ASN A 49 3.67 3.52 -5.79
C ASN A 49 3.54 5.00 -6.17
N ARG A 50 2.61 5.35 -7.07
CA ARG A 50 2.31 6.75 -7.42
C ARG A 50 1.78 7.55 -6.23
N MET A 51 1.04 6.89 -5.35
CA MET A 51 0.50 7.50 -4.13
C MET A 51 1.50 7.47 -2.96
N MET A 52 2.72 6.95 -3.16
CA MET A 52 3.73 6.73 -2.12
C MET A 52 3.25 5.85 -0.96
N ILE A 53 2.40 4.86 -1.26
CA ILE A 53 1.73 3.98 -0.30
C ILE A 53 2.41 2.61 -0.30
N GLY A 54 2.88 2.15 0.86
CA GLY A 54 3.55 0.85 1.01
C GLY A 54 4.96 0.82 0.40
N ARG A 55 5.48 1.99 0.03
CA ARG A 55 6.80 2.13 -0.58
C ARG A 55 7.88 2.03 0.50
N SER A 56 8.90 1.20 0.23
CA SER A 56 10.17 1.27 0.96
C SER A 56 11.16 2.03 0.09
N ASP A 57 11.62 3.18 0.57
CA ASP A 57 12.73 3.90 -0.02
C ASP A 57 14.04 3.53 0.69
N LYS A 58 15.16 3.75 0.01
CA LYS A 58 16.50 3.56 0.57
C LYS A 58 17.18 4.92 0.60
N LYS A 59 17.26 5.53 1.78
CA LYS A 59 18.03 6.76 1.97
C LYS A 59 19.46 6.38 2.35
N SER A 60 20.43 6.79 1.54
CA SER A 60 21.85 6.66 1.89
C SER A 60 22.31 7.95 2.59
N VAL A 61 22.79 7.85 3.82
CA VAL A 61 23.42 8.96 4.56
C VAL A 61 24.76 8.45 5.09
N ASN A 62 25.87 9.12 4.77
CA ASN A 62 27.23 8.73 5.19
C ASN A 62 27.55 7.23 4.99
N ARG A 63 27.33 6.70 3.78
CA ARG A 63 27.54 5.28 3.41
C ARG A 63 26.69 4.26 4.20
N LYS A 64 25.76 4.71 5.06
CA LYS A 64 24.74 3.87 5.68
C LYS A 64 23.45 3.94 4.87
N VAL A 65 22.95 2.78 4.45
CA VAL A 65 21.67 2.65 3.77
C VAL A 65 20.57 2.46 4.80
N THR A 66 19.77 3.50 5.03
CA THR A 66 18.58 3.44 5.89
C THR A 66 17.36 3.18 5.01
N LYS A 67 16.63 2.10 5.29
CA LYS A 67 15.33 1.86 4.65
C LYS A 67 14.31 2.82 5.25
N VAL A 68 13.83 3.78 4.48
CA VAL A 68 12.72 4.65 4.86
C VAL A 68 11.44 3.95 4.41
N ARG A 69 10.55 3.65 5.36
CA ARG A 69 9.28 2.98 5.05
C ARG A 69 8.17 4.02 5.08
N TYR A 70 7.43 4.13 3.99
CA TYR A 70 6.12 4.77 3.97
C TYR A 70 5.12 3.71 4.40
N GLY A 71 5.19 3.37 5.69
CA GLY A 71 4.40 2.30 6.27
C GLY A 71 2.92 2.66 6.30
N LEU A 72 2.12 1.60 6.27
CA LEU A 72 0.68 1.69 6.42
C LEU A 72 0.30 0.63 7.44
N ARG A 73 -0.66 0.97 8.27
CA ARG A 73 -1.34 0.02 9.13
C ARG A 73 -2.78 -0.11 8.67
N TRP A 74 -3.37 -1.29 8.86
CA TRP A 74 -4.80 -1.47 8.67
C TRP A 74 -5.54 -0.64 9.73
N LYS A 75 -6.57 0.11 9.31
CA LYS A 75 -7.54 0.63 10.27
C LYS A 75 -8.23 -0.55 10.96
N SER A 76 -8.23 -0.54 12.28
CA SER A 76 -8.98 -1.47 13.13
C SER A 76 -10.44 -1.06 13.20
#